data_AF-A0A507C033-F1
#
_entry.id   AF-A0A507C033-F1
#
_cell.length_a   1.000
_cell.length_b   1.000
_cell.length_c   1.000
_cell.angle_alpha   90.00
_cell.angle_beta   90.00
_cell.angle_gamma   90.00
#
_symmetry.space_group_name_H-M   'P 1'
#
loop_
_entity.id
_entity.type
_entity.pdbx_description
1 polymer ?
#
loop_
_entity_poly.entity_id
_entity_poly.type
_entity_poly.pdbx_seq_one_letter_code
_entity_poly.pdbx_strand_id
1 'polypeptide(L)'
;MGKKTEKEKALAGELYNANDKELVDDREACKKLIRKYNHPDREREELPKILKELLVDDGKTDPPFIEPPFYCDYGYNITYGKNVYMNHNCIILDCNKVTIGDNVMFAPNVAIYAATHPLEAEIRRDMGPELAFPVTIGSDVWIGGNSVILPGVTIGDGAVVGAGSVVTKDVAPYTVVVGNPAHFLKDIPREKEKKPVSKKKADEKKVEEKKAEEAEVTEEAEKEAPKKRTSKKKSSDETEEPEKEAPKKKKPKK
;
A
#
# COMPACT_ATOMS: atom_id res chain seq x y z
N MET A 1 -44.58 13.05 -9.19
CA MET A 1 -43.10 13.07 -9.30
C MET A 1 -42.75 12.43 -10.65
N GLY A 2 -41.68 12.89 -11.31
CA GLY A 2 -41.23 12.27 -12.56
C GLY A 2 -40.70 10.85 -12.36
N LYS A 3 -40.59 10.08 -13.44
CA LYS A 3 -39.86 8.81 -13.43
C LYS A 3 -38.36 9.12 -13.33
N LYS A 4 -37.65 8.50 -12.37
CA LYS A 4 -36.20 8.64 -12.21
C LYS A 4 -35.44 8.21 -13.47
N THR A 5 -34.35 8.90 -13.80
CA THR A 5 -33.37 8.42 -14.79
C THR A 5 -32.58 7.22 -14.24
N GLU A 6 -31.89 6.47 -15.11
CA GLU A 6 -31.07 5.34 -14.66
C GLU A 6 -29.87 5.81 -13.81
N LYS A 7 -29.37 7.03 -14.05
CA LYS A 7 -28.34 7.70 -13.22
C LYS A 7 -28.85 8.07 -11.83
N GLU A 8 -30.08 8.59 -11.72
CA GLU A 8 -30.71 8.86 -10.42
C GLU A 8 -30.98 7.58 -9.62
N LYS A 9 -31.28 6.47 -10.30
CA LYS A 9 -31.41 5.14 -9.66
C LYS A 9 -30.07 4.61 -9.16
N ALA A 10 -29.03 4.66 -10.00
CA ALA A 10 -27.68 4.21 -9.64
C ALA A 10 -27.18 4.92 -8.38
N LEU A 11 -27.30 6.25 -8.33
CA LEU A 11 -26.93 7.04 -7.14
C LEU A 11 -27.80 6.73 -5.92
N ALA A 12 -29.06 6.34 -6.10
CA ALA A 12 -29.97 5.91 -5.03
C ALA A 12 -29.76 4.45 -4.56
N GLY A 13 -28.86 3.68 -5.19
CA GLY A 13 -28.69 2.24 -4.92
C GLY A 13 -29.86 1.38 -5.41
N GLU A 14 -30.69 1.91 -6.30
CA GLU A 14 -31.78 1.19 -6.96
C GLU A 14 -31.26 0.43 -8.20
N LEU A 15 -31.94 -0.65 -8.59
CA LEU A 15 -31.60 -1.40 -9.79
C LEU A 15 -31.74 -0.50 -11.04
N TYR A 16 -30.63 -0.29 -11.74
CA TYR A 16 -30.56 0.57 -12.92
C TYR A 16 -30.05 -0.20 -14.14
N ASN A 17 -30.36 0.30 -15.34
CA ASN A 17 -29.76 -0.21 -16.58
C ASN A 17 -28.47 0.55 -16.91
N ALA A 18 -27.32 -0.08 -16.71
CA ALA A 18 -26.01 0.48 -17.03
C ALA A 18 -25.79 0.73 -18.53
N ASN A 19 -26.58 0.10 -19.40
CA ASN A 19 -26.58 0.34 -20.84
C ASN A 19 -27.51 1.49 -21.27
N ASP A 20 -28.04 2.28 -20.32
CA ASP A 20 -28.71 3.54 -20.64
C ASP A 20 -27.78 4.49 -21.43
N LYS A 21 -28.36 5.24 -22.36
CA LYS A 21 -27.58 6.08 -23.27
C LYS A 21 -26.78 7.16 -22.54
N GLU A 22 -27.35 7.79 -21.50
CA GLU A 22 -26.64 8.80 -20.72
C GLU A 22 -25.40 8.19 -20.06
N LEU A 23 -25.58 7.04 -19.42
CA LEU A 23 -24.51 6.34 -18.72
C LEU A 23 -23.43 5.80 -19.67
N VAL A 24 -23.81 5.33 -20.87
CA VAL A 24 -22.85 4.91 -21.91
C VAL A 24 -22.06 6.09 -22.46
N ASP A 25 -22.73 7.21 -22.80
CA ASP A 25 -22.07 8.42 -23.31
C ASP A 25 -21.07 8.97 -22.28
N ASP A 26 -21.45 9.03 -21.01
CA ASP A 26 -20.61 9.46 -19.88
C ASP A 26 -19.36 8.58 -19.75
N ARG A 27 -19.50 7.24 -19.76
CA ARG A 27 -18.35 6.32 -19.68
C ARG A 27 -17.42 6.45 -20.90
N GLU A 28 -17.94 6.71 -22.09
CA GLU A 28 -17.10 6.98 -23.27
C GLU A 28 -16.42 8.36 -23.24
N ALA A 29 -16.96 9.34 -22.51
CA ALA A 29 -16.26 10.58 -22.21
C ALA A 29 -15.09 10.35 -21.24
N CYS A 30 -15.35 9.68 -20.09
CA CYS A 30 -14.34 9.29 -19.11
C CYS A 30 -13.17 8.52 -19.75
N LYS A 31 -13.47 7.49 -20.57
CA LYS A 31 -12.45 6.69 -21.27
C LYS A 31 -11.51 7.50 -22.16
N LYS A 32 -11.94 8.65 -22.73
CA LYS A 32 -11.06 9.52 -23.51
C LYS A 32 -10.02 10.20 -22.61
N LEU A 33 -10.44 10.69 -21.45
CA LEU A 33 -9.53 11.26 -20.44
C LEU A 33 -8.59 10.21 -19.87
N ILE A 34 -9.10 9.03 -19.51
CA ILE A 34 -8.27 7.89 -19.05
C ILE A 34 -7.23 7.47 -20.10
N ARG A 35 -7.59 7.42 -21.39
CA ARG A 35 -6.61 7.15 -22.47
C ARG A 35 -5.51 8.19 -22.54
N LYS A 36 -5.85 9.48 -22.40
CA LYS A 36 -4.86 10.57 -22.33
C LYS A 36 -3.97 10.44 -21.09
N TYR A 37 -4.59 10.16 -19.94
CA TYR A 37 -3.93 10.00 -18.65
C TYR A 37 -2.91 8.85 -18.60
N ASN A 38 -3.22 7.74 -19.29
CA ASN A 38 -2.39 6.55 -19.33
C ASN A 38 -1.37 6.52 -20.50
N HIS A 39 -1.40 7.51 -21.40
CA HIS A 39 -0.55 7.51 -22.60
C HIS A 39 0.93 7.61 -22.24
N PRO A 40 1.84 6.72 -22.71
CA PRO A 40 3.24 6.70 -22.26
C PRO A 40 3.98 8.00 -22.55
N ASP A 41 3.76 8.61 -23.72
CA ASP A 41 4.48 9.80 -24.19
C ASP A 41 3.84 11.14 -23.72
N ARG A 42 3.16 11.14 -22.57
CA ARG A 42 2.53 12.33 -21.99
C ARG A 42 3.53 13.12 -21.13
N GLU A 43 3.45 14.45 -21.16
CA GLU A 43 4.20 15.29 -20.23
C GLU A 43 3.60 15.20 -18.81
N ARG A 44 4.47 15.15 -17.79
CA ARG A 44 4.06 14.91 -16.38
C ARG A 44 3.19 16.05 -15.84
N GLU A 45 3.45 17.26 -16.33
CA GLU A 45 2.79 18.53 -15.98
C GLU A 45 1.34 18.60 -16.50
N GLU A 46 0.92 17.69 -17.39
CA GLU A 46 -0.47 17.57 -17.81
C GLU A 46 -1.34 16.77 -16.82
N LEU A 47 -0.76 15.87 -16.03
CA LEU A 47 -1.52 14.97 -15.15
C LEU A 47 -2.48 15.70 -14.20
N PRO A 48 -2.07 16.79 -13.51
CA PRO A 48 -2.98 17.55 -12.64
C PRO A 48 -4.19 18.13 -13.39
N LYS A 49 -4.00 18.53 -14.65
CA LYS A 49 -5.06 19.14 -15.47
C LYS A 49 -6.08 18.08 -15.91
N ILE A 50 -5.60 16.92 -16.34
CA ILE A 50 -6.46 15.79 -16.75
C ILE A 50 -7.26 15.28 -15.55
N LEU A 51 -6.64 15.21 -14.35
CA LEU A 51 -7.35 14.79 -13.13
C LEU A 51 -8.42 15.79 -12.69
N LYS A 52 -8.21 17.10 -12.86
CA LYS A 52 -9.23 18.13 -12.58
C LYS A 52 -10.41 18.11 -13.57
N GLU A 53 -10.20 17.62 -14.79
CA GLU A 53 -11.27 17.40 -15.77
C GLU A 53 -12.01 16.08 -15.54
N LEU A 54 -11.31 15.06 -15.04
CA LEU A 54 -11.83 13.71 -14.80
C LEU A 54 -12.58 13.58 -13.47
N LEU A 55 -12.02 14.10 -12.38
CA LEU A 55 -12.50 13.92 -11.02
C LEU A 55 -13.33 15.13 -10.55
N VAL A 56 -13.94 15.05 -9.37
CA VAL A 56 -14.63 16.21 -8.76
C VAL A 56 -13.61 17.21 -8.22
N ASP A 57 -13.28 18.26 -9.00
CA ASP A 57 -12.46 19.39 -8.56
C ASP A 57 -13.30 20.43 -7.80
N ASP A 58 -12.89 20.78 -6.57
CA ASP A 58 -13.50 21.85 -5.76
C ASP A 58 -12.87 23.24 -6.02
N GLY A 59 -11.83 23.28 -6.87
CA GLY A 59 -11.06 24.48 -7.21
C GLY A 59 -10.10 24.96 -6.11
N LYS A 60 -9.94 24.19 -5.02
CA LYS A 60 -9.16 24.57 -3.82
C LYS A 60 -8.17 23.50 -3.38
N THR A 61 -8.45 22.25 -3.72
CA THR A 61 -7.68 21.06 -3.34
C THR A 61 -6.81 20.65 -4.53
N ASP A 62 -5.51 20.48 -4.29
CA ASP A 62 -4.59 19.96 -5.31
C ASP A 62 -5.00 18.53 -5.69
N PRO A 63 -4.97 18.17 -6.99
CA PRO A 63 -5.42 16.87 -7.44
C PRO A 63 -4.51 15.75 -6.91
N PRO A 64 -5.04 14.52 -6.75
CA PRO A 64 -4.29 13.40 -6.19
C PRO A 64 -3.07 13.07 -7.05
N PHE A 65 -1.98 12.62 -6.42
CA PHE A 65 -0.87 12.06 -7.18
C PHE A 65 -1.15 10.58 -7.46
N ILE A 66 -1.52 10.28 -8.70
CA ILE A 66 -1.83 8.93 -9.17
C ILE A 66 -0.74 8.49 -10.14
N GLU A 67 -0.12 7.33 -9.88
CA GLU A 67 0.84 6.71 -10.79
C GLU A 67 0.11 5.93 -11.89
N PRO A 68 0.29 6.27 -13.18
CA PRO A 68 -0.41 5.55 -14.24
C PRO A 68 0.13 4.12 -14.46
N PRO A 69 -0.69 3.18 -14.99
CA PRO A 69 -2.05 3.40 -15.45
C PRO A 69 -3.06 3.50 -14.30
N PHE A 70 -4.12 4.27 -14.52
CA PHE A 70 -5.30 4.40 -13.66
C PHE A 70 -6.57 4.17 -14.47
N TYR A 71 -7.63 3.65 -13.83
CA TYR A 71 -8.92 3.40 -14.49
C TYR A 71 -10.09 3.75 -13.57
N CYS A 72 -11.10 4.41 -14.13
CA CYS A 72 -12.42 4.57 -13.52
C CYS A 72 -13.52 4.56 -14.58
N ASP A 73 -14.79 4.48 -14.16
CA ASP A 73 -15.93 4.40 -15.06
C ASP A 73 -16.41 5.79 -15.51
N TYR A 74 -16.51 6.74 -14.55
CA TYR A 74 -17.11 8.06 -14.76
C TYR A 74 -16.18 9.21 -14.35
N GLY A 75 -15.38 9.02 -13.30
CA GLY A 75 -14.52 10.03 -12.68
C GLY A 75 -15.29 11.05 -11.83
N TYR A 76 -16.41 11.58 -12.32
CA TYR A 76 -17.23 12.60 -11.64
C TYR A 76 -17.95 12.10 -10.35
N ASN A 77 -17.84 10.81 -10.02
CA ASN A 77 -18.33 10.28 -8.75
C ASN A 77 -17.23 10.12 -7.70
N ILE A 78 -15.97 10.40 -8.05
CA ILE A 78 -14.82 10.32 -7.15
C ILE A 78 -14.52 11.69 -6.54
N THR A 79 -14.62 11.79 -5.22
CA THR A 79 -14.17 12.94 -4.43
C THR A 79 -12.91 12.59 -3.64
N TYR A 80 -12.02 13.55 -3.47
CA TYR A 80 -10.72 13.37 -2.81
C TYR A 80 -10.40 14.51 -1.85
N GLY A 81 -9.72 14.18 -0.75
CA GLY A 81 -9.09 15.13 0.15
C GLY A 81 -7.68 15.50 -0.29
N LYS A 82 -6.96 16.17 0.60
CA LYS A 82 -5.57 16.61 0.40
C LYS A 82 -4.61 15.46 0.46
N ASN A 83 -3.48 15.58 -0.24
CA ASN A 83 -2.31 14.72 -0.06
C ASN A 83 -2.62 13.22 -0.28
N VAL A 84 -3.49 12.93 -1.25
CA VAL A 84 -3.86 11.57 -1.66
C VAL A 84 -2.85 11.04 -2.67
N TYR A 85 -2.35 9.82 -2.43
CA TYR A 85 -1.39 9.12 -3.29
C TYR A 85 -1.92 7.75 -3.72
N MET A 86 -1.95 7.48 -5.03
CA MET A 86 -2.23 6.15 -5.59
C MET A 86 -1.04 5.64 -6.38
N ASN A 87 -0.58 4.44 -6.08
CA ASN A 87 0.47 3.76 -6.85
C ASN A 87 -0.12 3.09 -8.12
N HIS A 88 0.75 2.50 -8.95
CA HIS A 88 0.42 1.98 -10.27
C HIS A 88 -0.79 1.03 -10.29
N ASN A 89 -1.57 1.12 -11.37
CA ASN A 89 -2.64 0.17 -11.72
C ASN A 89 -3.78 0.11 -10.69
N CYS A 90 -4.08 1.23 -10.03
CA CYS A 90 -5.30 1.36 -9.23
C CYS A 90 -6.55 1.48 -10.12
N ILE A 91 -7.67 0.92 -9.66
CA ILE A 91 -8.96 0.88 -10.37
C ILE A 91 -10.07 1.34 -9.43
N ILE A 92 -10.94 2.24 -9.89
CA ILE A 92 -12.12 2.70 -9.13
C ILE A 92 -13.37 2.62 -10.02
N LEU A 93 -14.22 1.61 -9.82
CA LEU A 93 -15.50 1.49 -10.53
C LEU A 93 -16.55 2.37 -9.85
N ASP A 94 -16.62 3.65 -10.25
CA ASP A 94 -17.35 4.73 -9.59
C ASP A 94 -18.78 4.95 -10.13
N CYS A 95 -19.54 3.89 -10.35
CA CYS A 95 -20.98 3.97 -10.71
C CYS A 95 -21.87 4.59 -9.61
N ASN A 96 -21.39 4.65 -8.36
CA ASN A 96 -21.91 5.50 -7.29
C ASN A 96 -20.72 6.20 -6.60
N LYS A 97 -20.99 7.10 -5.64
CA LYS A 97 -19.99 7.96 -5.02
C LYS A 97 -18.86 7.18 -4.35
N VAL A 98 -17.63 7.53 -4.68
CA VAL A 98 -16.42 7.06 -4.00
C VAL A 98 -15.76 8.28 -3.35
N THR A 99 -15.75 8.31 -2.02
CA THR A 99 -15.19 9.43 -1.25
C THR A 99 -13.88 9.02 -0.61
N ILE A 100 -12.85 9.84 -0.78
CA ILE A 100 -11.50 9.62 -0.22
C ILE A 100 -11.13 10.83 0.66
N GLY A 101 -10.71 10.58 1.90
CA GLY A 101 -10.30 11.60 2.86
C GLY A 101 -8.93 12.22 2.58
N ASP A 102 -8.38 12.89 3.60
CA ASP A 102 -7.04 13.49 3.57
C ASP A 102 -5.95 12.44 3.86
N ASN A 103 -4.74 12.62 3.32
CA ASN A 103 -3.54 11.81 3.60
C ASN A 103 -3.67 10.30 3.26
N VAL A 104 -4.54 9.93 2.31
CA VAL A 104 -4.78 8.52 1.98
C VAL A 104 -3.73 7.98 1.02
N MET A 105 -3.19 6.80 1.32
CA MET A 105 -2.21 6.10 0.50
C MET A 105 -2.75 4.77 -0.03
N PHE A 106 -2.71 4.58 -1.34
CA PHE A 106 -3.03 3.32 -2.02
C PHE A 106 -1.76 2.74 -2.64
N ALA A 107 -1.42 1.50 -2.28
CA ALA A 107 -0.33 0.73 -2.88
C ALA A 107 -0.76 0.15 -4.26
N PRO A 108 0.14 -0.52 -5.02
CA PRO A 108 -0.18 -0.95 -6.40
C PRO A 108 -1.36 -1.92 -6.48
N ASN A 109 -2.07 -1.91 -7.60
CA ASN A 109 -3.17 -2.82 -7.92
C ASN A 109 -4.34 -2.80 -6.90
N VAL A 110 -4.56 -1.70 -6.17
CA VAL A 110 -5.76 -1.57 -5.34
C VAL A 110 -6.98 -1.34 -6.22
N ALA A 111 -8.05 -2.08 -5.95
CA ALA A 111 -9.31 -1.97 -6.67
C ALA A 111 -10.44 -1.56 -5.71
N ILE A 112 -11.20 -0.53 -6.08
CA ILE A 112 -12.38 -0.07 -5.35
C ILE A 112 -13.59 -0.27 -6.25
N TYR A 113 -14.61 -0.98 -5.76
CA TYR A 113 -15.81 -1.27 -6.52
C TYR A 113 -17.01 -0.64 -5.83
N ALA A 114 -17.68 0.33 -6.47
CA ALA A 114 -19.04 0.72 -6.10
C ALA A 114 -20.10 -0.17 -6.80
N ALA A 115 -19.70 -0.89 -7.86
CA ALA A 115 -20.57 -1.73 -8.69
C ALA A 115 -20.79 -3.14 -8.11
N THR A 116 -22.03 -3.64 -8.22
CA THR A 116 -22.36 -5.06 -8.12
C THR A 116 -23.53 -5.41 -9.05
N HIS A 117 -23.83 -6.70 -9.17
CA HIS A 117 -24.97 -7.20 -9.93
C HIS A 117 -25.92 -8.02 -9.03
N PRO A 118 -27.20 -8.14 -9.40
CA PRO A 118 -28.11 -9.14 -8.84
C PRO A 118 -27.48 -10.55 -8.84
N LEU A 119 -27.73 -11.33 -7.80
CA LEU A 119 -27.18 -12.69 -7.69
C LEU A 119 -27.89 -13.63 -8.67
N GLU A 120 -29.18 -13.40 -8.87
CA GLU A 120 -30.09 -14.06 -9.80
C GLU A 120 -29.58 -13.91 -11.24
N ALA A 121 -29.13 -15.02 -11.83
CA ALA A 121 -28.54 -15.03 -13.16
C ALA A 121 -29.52 -14.57 -14.26
N GLU A 122 -30.81 -14.76 -14.03
CA GLU A 122 -31.92 -14.33 -14.89
C GLU A 122 -32.00 -12.82 -15.01
N ILE A 123 -31.77 -12.09 -13.91
CA ILE A 123 -31.88 -10.62 -13.87
C ILE A 123 -30.69 -9.99 -14.59
N ARG A 124 -29.48 -10.51 -14.39
CA ARG A 124 -28.25 -9.96 -14.99
C ARG A 124 -27.85 -10.54 -16.35
N ARG A 125 -28.65 -11.46 -16.93
CA ARG A 125 -28.32 -12.15 -18.20
C ARG A 125 -28.16 -11.20 -19.38
N ASP A 126 -28.95 -10.13 -19.38
CA ASP A 126 -28.97 -9.13 -20.46
C ASP A 126 -27.84 -8.10 -20.35
N MET A 127 -26.88 -8.30 -19.43
CA MET A 127 -25.65 -7.50 -19.28
C MET A 127 -25.89 -5.99 -19.15
N GLY A 128 -27.00 -5.60 -18.51
CA GLY A 128 -27.40 -4.21 -18.28
C GLY A 128 -27.82 -3.90 -16.82
N PRO A 129 -28.58 -4.77 -16.13
CA PRO A 129 -28.97 -4.52 -14.75
C PRO A 129 -27.80 -4.56 -13.75
N GLU A 130 -27.63 -3.45 -13.03
CA GLU A 130 -26.60 -3.23 -12.03
C GLU A 130 -27.18 -2.60 -10.75
N LEU A 131 -26.44 -2.74 -9.66
CA LEU A 131 -26.65 -2.07 -8.38
C LEU A 131 -25.35 -1.35 -8.01
N ALA A 132 -25.46 -0.13 -7.46
CA ALA A 132 -24.29 0.68 -7.14
C ALA A 132 -24.40 1.27 -5.73
N PHE A 133 -23.42 0.97 -4.87
CA PHE A 133 -23.39 1.41 -3.48
C PHE A 133 -22.14 2.25 -3.20
N PRO A 134 -22.25 3.37 -2.47
CA PRO A 134 -21.12 4.27 -2.27
C PRO A 134 -20.01 3.59 -1.46
N VAL A 135 -18.76 4.00 -1.69
CA VAL A 135 -17.60 3.57 -0.91
C VAL A 135 -16.97 4.80 -0.26
N THR A 136 -16.63 4.69 1.03
CA THR A 136 -16.02 5.80 1.78
C THR A 136 -14.69 5.36 2.37
N ILE A 137 -13.63 6.09 2.08
CA ILE A 137 -12.29 5.91 2.64
C ILE A 137 -11.99 7.14 3.51
N GLY A 138 -11.84 6.94 4.81
CA GLY A 138 -11.51 7.98 5.78
C GLY A 138 -10.11 8.57 5.60
N SER A 139 -9.78 9.55 6.42
CA SER A 139 -8.46 10.21 6.39
C SER A 139 -7.37 9.36 7.05
N ASP A 140 -6.10 9.61 6.69
CA ASP A 140 -4.91 8.90 7.20
C ASP A 140 -4.92 7.37 6.95
N VAL A 141 -5.74 6.89 6.01
CA VAL A 141 -5.87 5.46 5.66
C VAL A 141 -4.73 4.99 4.76
N TRP A 142 -4.23 3.77 5.00
CA TRP A 142 -3.32 3.07 4.09
C TRP A 142 -3.91 1.76 3.59
N ILE A 143 -4.01 1.60 2.26
CA ILE A 143 -4.48 0.38 1.60
C ILE A 143 -3.30 -0.33 0.92
N GLY A 144 -2.97 -1.51 1.42
CA GLY A 144 -1.90 -2.38 0.92
C GLY A 144 -2.21 -2.96 -0.46
N GLY A 145 -1.16 -3.33 -1.20
CA GLY A 145 -1.27 -3.64 -2.62
C GLY A 145 -2.12 -4.87 -2.92
N ASN A 146 -2.71 -4.93 -4.12
CA ASN A 146 -3.61 -6.01 -4.56
C ASN A 146 -4.84 -6.21 -3.65
N SER A 147 -5.25 -5.19 -2.89
CA SER A 147 -6.47 -5.25 -2.07
C SER A 147 -7.70 -4.82 -2.87
N VAL A 148 -8.85 -5.40 -2.52
CA VAL A 148 -10.15 -5.13 -3.14
C VAL A 148 -11.10 -4.59 -2.08
N ILE A 149 -11.72 -3.44 -2.35
CA ILE A 149 -12.76 -2.83 -1.49
C ILE A 149 -14.11 -3.01 -2.20
N LEU A 150 -15.06 -3.69 -1.53
CA LEU A 150 -16.38 -4.00 -2.11
C LEU A 150 -17.41 -2.86 -1.93
N PRO A 151 -18.53 -2.90 -2.68
CA PRO A 151 -19.57 -1.87 -2.63
C PRO A 151 -20.17 -1.68 -1.25
N GLY A 152 -20.48 -0.43 -0.90
CA GLY A 152 -21.10 -0.07 0.38
C GLY A 152 -20.13 0.03 1.57
N VAL A 153 -18.86 -0.32 1.39
CA VAL A 153 -17.87 -0.34 2.48
C VAL A 153 -17.44 1.07 2.89
N THR A 154 -17.39 1.28 4.21
CA THR A 154 -16.73 2.42 4.85
C THR A 154 -15.45 1.97 5.55
N ILE A 155 -14.31 2.58 5.22
CA ILE A 155 -13.04 2.42 5.92
C ILE A 155 -12.82 3.63 6.82
N GLY A 156 -12.81 3.44 8.13
CA GLY A 156 -12.64 4.51 9.11
C GLY A 156 -11.23 5.09 9.15
N ASP A 157 -11.13 6.33 9.68
CA ASP A 157 -9.88 7.10 9.73
C ASP A 157 -8.70 6.34 10.37
N GLY A 158 -7.51 6.49 9.82
CA GLY A 158 -6.27 5.89 10.32
C GLY A 158 -6.22 4.37 10.25
N ALA A 159 -7.17 3.72 9.57
CA ALA A 159 -7.17 2.27 9.39
C ALA A 159 -6.14 1.81 8.35
N VAL A 160 -5.69 0.56 8.48
CA VAL A 160 -4.74 -0.09 7.57
C VAL A 160 -5.35 -1.36 7.01
N VAL A 161 -5.44 -1.46 5.69
CA VAL A 161 -5.79 -2.70 4.98
C VAL A 161 -4.50 -3.38 4.54
N GLY A 162 -4.25 -4.60 5.01
CA GLY A 162 -3.07 -5.37 4.59
C GLY A 162 -3.17 -5.79 3.12
N ALA A 163 -2.02 -5.99 2.46
CA ALA A 163 -1.97 -6.38 1.06
C ALA A 163 -2.73 -7.70 0.77
N GLY A 164 -3.35 -7.78 -0.41
CA GLY A 164 -4.14 -8.92 -0.85
C GLY A 164 -5.48 -9.11 -0.15
N SER A 165 -5.97 -8.10 0.60
CA SER A 165 -7.21 -8.23 1.37
C SER A 165 -8.45 -8.00 0.52
N VAL A 166 -9.54 -8.71 0.80
CA VAL A 166 -10.86 -8.46 0.19
C VAL A 166 -11.79 -7.94 1.27
N VAL A 167 -11.98 -6.62 1.31
CA VAL A 167 -12.75 -5.93 2.33
C VAL A 167 -14.23 -5.99 1.97
N THR A 168 -14.97 -6.84 2.69
CA THR A 168 -16.39 -7.15 2.45
C THR A 168 -17.35 -6.47 3.42
N LYS A 169 -16.81 -5.74 4.40
CA LYS A 169 -17.54 -5.06 5.49
C LYS A 169 -16.75 -3.83 5.94
N ASP A 170 -17.43 -2.93 6.64
CA ASP A 170 -16.83 -1.73 7.20
C ASP A 170 -15.63 -2.03 8.11
N VAL A 171 -14.64 -1.14 8.06
CA VAL A 171 -13.40 -1.22 8.83
C VAL A 171 -13.40 -0.11 9.88
N ALA A 172 -13.24 -0.48 11.15
CA ALA A 172 -13.23 0.48 12.24
C ALA A 172 -12.00 1.42 12.19
N PRO A 173 -12.12 2.70 12.57
CA PRO A 173 -11.00 3.64 12.63
C PRO A 173 -9.84 3.12 13.48
N TYR A 174 -8.61 3.41 13.07
CA TYR A 174 -7.37 3.00 13.75
C TYR A 174 -7.25 1.49 14.00
N THR A 175 -7.76 0.67 13.09
CA THR A 175 -7.57 -0.80 13.12
C THR A 175 -6.78 -1.30 11.92
N VAL A 176 -6.12 -2.45 12.07
CA VAL A 176 -5.54 -3.20 10.95
C VAL A 176 -6.50 -4.32 10.59
N VAL A 177 -6.84 -4.45 9.30
CA VAL A 177 -7.58 -5.60 8.75
C VAL A 177 -6.74 -6.33 7.71
N VAL A 178 -6.85 -7.66 7.65
CA VAL A 178 -6.13 -8.51 6.69
C VAL A 178 -6.99 -9.67 6.19
N GLY A 179 -6.71 -10.15 4.98
CA GLY A 179 -7.20 -11.45 4.48
C GLY A 179 -8.34 -11.38 3.47
N ASN A 180 -8.78 -12.56 3.00
CA ASN A 180 -9.88 -12.73 2.06
C ASN A 180 -10.88 -13.78 2.60
N PRO A 181 -12.05 -13.38 3.12
CA PRO A 181 -12.46 -12.00 3.38
C PRO A 181 -11.60 -11.33 4.47
N ALA A 182 -11.58 -9.99 4.49
CA ALA A 182 -10.77 -9.23 5.44
C ALA A 182 -11.36 -9.31 6.86
N HIS A 183 -10.49 -9.50 7.84
CA HIS A 183 -10.84 -9.56 9.26
C HIS A 183 -9.93 -8.64 10.08
N PHE A 184 -10.45 -8.16 11.21
CA PHE A 184 -9.67 -7.43 12.22
C PHE A 184 -8.47 -8.26 12.68
N LEU A 185 -7.29 -7.64 12.68
CA LEU A 185 -6.04 -8.20 13.17
C LEU A 185 -5.64 -7.62 14.52
N LYS A 186 -5.67 -6.28 14.64
CA LYS A 186 -5.28 -5.53 15.85
C LYS A 186 -5.67 -4.06 15.76
N ASP A 187 -5.69 -3.38 16.90
CA ASP A 187 -5.73 -1.92 16.99
C ASP A 187 -4.37 -1.28 16.64
N ILE A 188 -4.42 -0.02 16.22
CA ILE A 188 -3.26 0.84 15.97
C ILE A 188 -3.14 1.83 17.15
N PRO A 189 -2.05 1.77 17.95
CA PRO A 189 -1.86 2.69 19.07
C PRO A 189 -1.80 4.15 18.60
N ARG A 190 -2.66 5.02 19.12
CA ARG A 190 -2.61 6.45 18.80
C ARG A 190 -1.46 7.10 19.58
N GLU A 191 -0.70 8.00 18.94
CA GLU A 191 0.48 8.61 19.59
C GLU A 191 0.17 9.33 20.91
N LYS A 192 -1.03 9.91 21.03
CA LYS A 192 -1.51 10.60 22.24
C LYS A 192 -1.78 9.67 23.43
N GLU A 193 -1.76 8.34 23.24
CA GLU A 193 -2.01 7.33 24.29
C GLU A 193 -0.73 6.67 24.81
N LYS A 194 0.45 7.09 24.33
CA LYS A 194 1.75 6.66 24.87
C LYS A 194 1.89 7.13 26.32
N LYS A 195 1.43 6.32 27.28
CA LYS A 195 1.66 6.52 28.72
C LYS A 195 3.16 6.79 28.94
N PRO A 196 3.54 7.79 29.76
CA PRO A 196 4.95 8.12 29.96
C PRO A 196 5.70 6.91 30.49
N VAL A 197 6.67 6.42 29.72
CA VAL A 197 7.58 5.35 30.15
C VAL A 197 8.29 5.85 31.40
N SER A 198 8.10 5.15 32.53
CA SER A 198 8.69 5.57 33.79
C SER A 198 10.23 5.54 33.67
N LYS A 199 10.88 6.66 34.04
CA LYS A 199 12.31 6.90 33.81
C LYS A 199 13.24 5.79 34.31
N LYS A 200 12.81 5.01 35.32
CA LYS A 200 13.56 3.88 35.90
C LYS A 200 14.18 2.93 34.86
N LYS A 201 13.46 2.54 33.80
CA LYS A 201 14.02 1.62 32.78
C LYS A 201 15.07 2.25 31.85
N ALA A 202 15.11 3.57 31.73
CA ALA A 202 16.14 4.25 30.94
C ALA A 202 17.44 4.39 31.73
N ASP A 203 17.33 4.62 33.05
CA ASP A 203 18.49 4.73 33.94
C ASP A 203 19.13 3.34 34.21
N GLU A 204 18.33 2.28 34.38
CA GLU A 204 18.81 0.90 34.53
C GLU A 204 19.64 0.45 33.32
N LYS A 205 19.16 0.67 32.09
CA LYS A 205 19.90 0.34 30.87
C LYS A 205 21.24 1.08 30.73
N LYS A 206 21.27 2.37 31.10
CA LYS A 206 22.49 3.18 31.08
C LYS A 206 23.54 2.74 32.11
N VAL A 207 23.13 2.09 33.19
CA VAL A 207 24.05 1.53 34.20
C VAL A 207 24.61 0.19 33.75
N GLU A 208 23.83 -0.64 33.04
CA GLU A 208 24.35 -1.87 32.41
C GLU A 208 25.31 -1.58 31.26
N GLU A 209 24.98 -0.66 30.35
CA GLU A 209 25.85 -0.30 29.21
C GLU A 209 27.21 0.24 29.69
N LYS A 210 27.23 1.11 30.72
CA LYS A 210 28.48 1.60 31.32
C LYS A 210 29.31 0.51 32.01
N LYS A 211 28.67 -0.47 32.65
CA LYS A 211 29.40 -1.59 33.29
C LYS A 211 30.02 -2.54 32.27
N ALA A 212 29.43 -2.69 31.09
CA ALA A 212 30.02 -3.44 30.00
C ALA A 212 31.27 -2.72 29.44
N GLU A 213 31.15 -1.41 29.20
CA GLU A 213 32.23 -0.57 28.67
C GLU A 213 33.44 -0.48 29.62
N GLU A 214 33.22 -0.36 30.94
CA GLU A 214 34.30 -0.39 31.94
C GLU A 214 35.01 -1.76 32.04
N ALA A 215 34.29 -2.87 31.81
CA ALA A 215 34.88 -4.21 31.85
C ALA A 215 35.77 -4.50 30.64
N GLU A 216 35.34 -4.10 29.44
CA GLU A 216 36.08 -4.30 28.19
C GLU A 216 37.44 -3.57 28.21
N VAL A 217 37.46 -2.32 28.72
CA VAL A 217 38.69 -1.52 28.90
C VAL A 217 39.68 -2.18 29.88
N THR A 218 39.20 -2.87 30.92
CA THR A 218 40.10 -3.60 31.85
C THR A 218 40.72 -4.86 31.24
N GLU A 219 40.04 -5.52 30.30
CA GLU A 219 40.54 -6.76 29.68
C GLU A 219 41.56 -6.51 28.55
N GLU A 220 41.54 -5.33 27.92
CA GLU A 220 42.59 -4.92 26.98
C GLU A 220 43.88 -4.51 27.70
N ALA A 221 43.77 -3.80 28.83
CA ALA A 221 44.92 -3.30 29.59
C ALA A 221 45.83 -4.42 30.15
N GLU A 222 45.31 -5.61 30.44
CA GLU A 222 46.12 -6.76 30.90
C GLU A 222 46.92 -7.46 29.78
N LYS A 223 46.61 -7.20 28.50
CA LYS A 223 47.21 -7.93 27.36
C LYS A 223 48.52 -7.32 26.83
N GLU A 224 48.87 -6.08 27.21
CA GLU A 224 50.07 -5.36 26.71
C GLU A 224 51.30 -5.36 27.66
N ALA A 225 51.34 -6.19 28.71
CA ALA A 225 52.50 -6.24 29.61
C ALA A 225 53.76 -6.89 28.98
N PRO A 226 54.94 -6.23 28.96
CA PRO A 226 56.11 -6.71 28.22
C PRO A 226 56.92 -7.80 28.96
N LYS A 227 57.05 -8.99 28.33
CA LYS A 227 57.87 -10.10 28.86
C LYS A 227 59.37 -9.85 28.68
N LYS A 228 60.14 -9.86 29.78
CA LYS A 228 61.61 -9.71 29.78
C LYS A 228 62.35 -11.02 29.43
N ARG A 229 63.32 -10.89 28.51
CA ARG A 229 64.61 -11.65 28.38
C ARG A 229 64.66 -13.15 28.73
N THR A 230 65.23 -13.95 27.82
CA THR A 230 66.68 -14.29 27.83
C THR A 230 67.09 -15.09 26.59
N SER A 231 68.37 -15.04 26.24
CA SER A 231 68.96 -15.71 25.07
C SER A 231 69.77 -16.95 25.46
N LYS A 232 69.71 -18.00 24.62
CA LYS A 232 70.78 -19.01 24.48
C LYS A 232 70.76 -19.62 23.06
N LYS A 233 71.84 -20.29 22.68
CA LYS A 233 72.34 -20.43 21.29
C LYS A 233 72.78 -21.88 21.00
N LYS A 234 72.83 -22.25 19.70
CA LYS A 234 73.37 -23.52 19.09
C LYS A 234 72.41 -24.74 19.14
N SER A 235 72.46 -25.70 18.20
CA SER A 235 73.04 -25.81 16.82
C SER A 235 72.60 -27.14 16.16
N SER A 236 72.80 -27.28 14.83
CA SER A 236 72.91 -28.56 14.05
C SER A 236 71.67 -29.50 14.05
N ASP A 237 71.37 -30.33 13.03
CA ASP A 237 71.99 -30.60 11.72
C ASP A 237 70.95 -31.13 10.70
N GLU A 238 71.38 -31.40 9.47
CA GLU A 238 70.96 -32.41 8.44
C GLU A 238 69.74 -33.36 8.72
N THR A 239 68.95 -33.90 7.76
CA THR A 239 69.13 -34.14 6.29
C THR A 239 67.78 -34.45 5.56
N GLU A 240 67.85 -34.56 4.22
CA GLU A 240 67.02 -35.40 3.30
C GLU A 240 65.52 -35.11 3.02
N GLU A 241 65.29 -34.48 1.87
CA GLU A 241 64.28 -34.83 0.84
C GLU A 241 64.54 -36.26 0.26
N PRO A 242 63.68 -36.91 -0.59
CA PRO A 242 62.86 -36.28 -1.64
C PRO A 242 61.51 -36.95 -2.06
N GLU A 243 60.83 -36.34 -3.05
CA GLU A 243 59.84 -36.96 -3.99
C GLU A 243 58.53 -37.55 -3.37
N LYS A 244 57.38 -37.78 -4.02
CA LYS A 244 56.75 -37.59 -5.36
C LYS A 244 55.22 -37.68 -5.13
N GLU A 245 54.26 -37.19 -5.92
CA GLU A 245 54.23 -36.43 -7.18
C GLU A 245 52.87 -35.65 -7.25
N ALA A 246 52.64 -34.84 -8.29
CA ALA A 246 51.30 -34.41 -8.74
C ALA A 246 51.19 -34.70 -10.24
N PRO A 247 50.00 -34.99 -10.82
CA PRO A 247 49.33 -33.89 -11.54
C PRO A 247 47.81 -33.97 -11.83
N LYS A 248 47.29 -32.83 -12.32
CA LYS A 248 46.10 -32.61 -13.20
C LYS A 248 44.71 -32.85 -12.58
N LYS A 249 43.87 -31.81 -12.41
CA LYS A 249 43.15 -31.01 -13.44
C LYS A 249 42.21 -31.85 -14.35
N LYS A 250 40.88 -31.72 -14.17
CA LYS A 250 39.99 -30.99 -15.11
C LYS A 250 38.49 -31.00 -14.70
N LYS A 251 37.94 -29.78 -14.64
CA LYS A 251 36.53 -29.34 -14.84
C LYS A 251 36.00 -29.74 -16.26
N PRO A 252 34.72 -29.51 -16.67
CA PRO A 252 33.50 -29.07 -15.94
C PRO A 252 32.14 -29.67 -16.47
N LYS A 253 31.02 -29.04 -16.06
CA LYS A 253 29.71 -28.89 -16.77
C LYS A 253 28.76 -30.10 -16.86
N LYS A 254 27.67 -30.02 -16.10
CA LYS A 254 26.38 -29.51 -16.63
C LYS A 254 25.76 -28.56 -15.61
#